data_AF-A0A3D2ALT1-F1
#
_entry.id   AF-A0A3D2ALT1-F1
#
_cell.length_a   1.000
_cell.length_b   1.000
_cell.length_c   1.000
_cell.angle_alpha   90.00
_cell.angle_beta   90.00
_cell.angle_gamma   90.00
#
_symmetry.space_group_name_H-M   'P 1'
#
loop_
_entity.id
_entity.type
_entity.pdbx_description
1 polymer ?
#
loop_
_entity_poly.entity_id
_entity_poly.type
_entity_poly.pdbx_seq_one_letter_code
_entity_poly.pdbx_strand_id
1 'polypeptide(L)' 'MTTITFDTLKYSRKLKAGGFTEEQAEAEASALAGALSEALETQLATKTDINDVKSDLRVVKWMIVLVIAVNVLPVLKDLF' A
#
# COMPACT_ATOMS: atom_id res chain seq x y z
N MET A 1 0.95 -7.73 -6.32
CA MET A 1 1.89 -6.61 -6.25
C MET A 1 1.85 -5.90 -7.58
N THR A 2 1.68 -4.58 -7.59
CA THR A 2 1.84 -3.81 -8.84
C THR A 2 3.33 -3.67 -9.05
N THR A 3 3.91 -4.55 -9.87
CA THR A 3 5.35 -4.56 -10.10
C THR A 3 5.70 -3.37 -10.98
N ILE A 4 6.30 -2.32 -10.42
CA ILE A 4 6.90 -1.25 -11.21
C ILE A 4 8.24 -1.79 -11.73
N THR A 5 8.34 -2.02 -13.04
CA THR A 5 9.57 -2.51 -13.66
C THR A 5 10.49 -1.34 -13.94
N PHE A 6 11.60 -1.25 -13.21
CA PHE A 6 12.68 -0.31 -13.50
C PHE A 6 13.75 -0.98 -14.36
N ASP A 7 13.98 -0.45 -15.56
CA ASP A 7 14.99 -0.96 -16.49
C ASP A 7 16.33 -0.24 -16.29
N THR A 8 17.16 -0.82 -15.43
CA THR A 8 18.51 -0.33 -15.09
C THR A 8 19.38 -0.11 -16.32
N LEU A 9 19.26 -0.97 -17.34
CA LEU A 9 20.08 -0.91 -18.55
C LEU A 9 19.64 0.25 -19.46
N LYS A 10 18.34 0.45 -19.61
CA LYS A 10 17.79 1.59 -20.36
C LYS A 10 18.13 2.91 -19.68
N TYR A 11 18.12 2.94 -18.35
CA TYR A 11 18.47 4.12 -17.57
C TYR A 11 19.97 4.45 -17.66
N SER A 12 20.86 3.47 -17.48
CA SER A 12 22.31 3.68 -17.62
C SER A 12 22.69 4.16 -19.03
N ARG A 13 22.05 3.63 -20.08
CA ARG A 13 22.24 4.12 -21.46
C ARG A 13 21.86 5.59 -21.63
N LYS A 14 20.79 6.05 -20.97
CA LYS A 14 20.39 7.46 -21.00
C LYS A 14 21.42 8.35 -20.28
N LEU A 15 21.95 7.91 -19.15
CA LEU A 15 23.01 8.64 -18.43
C LEU A 15 24.28 8.74 -19.29
N LYS A 16 24.69 7.64 -19.93
CA LYS A 16 25.81 7.64 -20.89
C LYS A 16 25.58 8.61 -22.04
N ALA A 17 24.37 8.65 -22.60
CA ALA A 17 24.02 9.62 -23.65
C ALA A 17 24.04 11.08 -23.16
N GLY A 18 23.87 11.31 -21.86
CA GLY A 18 24.01 12.61 -21.19
C GLY A 18 25.43 13.00 -20.81
N GLY A 19 26.44 12.16 -21.13
CA GLY A 19 27.85 12.44 -20.86
C GLY A 19 28.41 11.83 -19.57
N PHE A 20 27.64 10.98 -18.88
CA PHE A 20 28.15 10.23 -17.73
C PHE A 20 29.09 9.13 -18.18
N THR A 21 30.11 8.83 -17.38
CA THR A 21 30.95 7.66 -17.63
C THR A 21 30.16 6.37 -17.41
N GLU A 22 30.66 5.25 -17.94
CA GLU A 22 30.00 3.95 -17.78
C GLU A 22 29.86 3.54 -16.31
N GLU A 23 30.92 3.69 -15.53
CA GLU A 23 30.89 3.41 -14.08
C GLU A 23 29.88 4.30 -13.33
N GLN A 24 29.80 5.59 -13.67
CA GLN A 24 28.82 6.49 -13.05
C GLN A 24 27.39 6.09 -13.41
N ALA A 25 27.15 5.82 -14.70
CA ALA A 25 25.84 5.44 -15.19
C ALA A 25 25.33 4.12 -14.59
N GLU A 26 26.21 3.14 -14.43
CA GLU A 26 25.87 1.86 -13.79
C GLU A 26 25.68 2.00 -12.28
N ALA A 27 26.54 2.76 -11.61
CA ALA A 27 26.42 3.01 -10.17
C ALA A 27 25.11 3.72 -9.83
N GLU A 28 24.75 4.78 -10.56
CA GLU A 28 23.48 5.48 -10.34
C GLU A 28 22.26 4.61 -10.66
N ALA A 29 22.31 3.85 -11.76
CA ALA A 29 21.22 2.98 -12.13
C ALA A 29 20.99 1.88 -11.07
N SER A 30 22.06 1.30 -10.54
CA SER A 30 22.01 0.30 -9.47
C SER A 30 21.51 0.89 -8.15
N ALA A 31 22.03 2.05 -7.75
CA ALA A 31 21.60 2.74 -6.54
C ALA A 31 20.12 3.12 -6.60
N LEU A 32 19.65 3.64 -7.74
CA LEU A 32 18.25 3.98 -7.93
C LEU A 32 17.34 2.75 -7.92
N ALA A 33 17.77 1.63 -8.53
CA ALA A 33 17.03 0.37 -8.48
C ALA A 33 16.87 -0.17 -7.05
N GLY A 34 17.94 -0.08 -6.24
CA GLY A 34 17.92 -0.43 -4.82
C GLY A 34 16.96 0.45 -4.03
N ALA A 35 17.09 1.78 -4.15
CA ALA A 35 16.22 2.74 -3.47
C ALA A 35 14.74 2.59 -3.86
N LEU A 36 14.45 2.32 -5.14
CA LEU A 36 13.08 2.09 -5.61
C LEU A 36 12.50 0.79 -5.04
N SER A 37 13.31 -0.26 -4.92
CA SER A 37 12.89 -1.54 -4.33
C SER A 37 12.54 -1.36 -2.85
N GLU A 38 13.41 -0.69 -2.09
CA GLU A 38 13.18 -0.39 -0.67
C GLU A 38 11.96 0.52 -0.46
N ALA A 39 11.79 1.55 -1.29
CA ALA A 39 10.64 2.45 -1.23
C ALA A 39 9.32 1.73 -1.56
N LEU A 40 9.33 0.80 -2.51
CA LEU A 40 8.15 -0.01 -2.85
C LEU A 40 7.79 -0.99 -1.73
N GLU A 41 8.77 -1.51 -1.01
CA GLU A 41 8.54 -2.36 0.16
C GLU A 41 7.99 -1.57 1.36
N THR A 42 8.41 -0.31 1.54
CA THR A 42 8.08 0.50 2.74
C THR A 42 6.89 1.45 2.59
N GLN A 43 6.59 1.98 1.39
CA GLN A 43 5.53 2.99 1.21
C GLN A 43 4.22 2.48 0.65
N LEU A 44 4.15 1.25 0.14
CA LEU A 44 2.88 0.67 -0.25
C LEU A 44 2.19 0.18 1.01
N ALA A 45 1.24 0.97 1.56
CA ALA A 45 0.23 0.43 2.47
C ALA A 45 -0.26 -0.86 1.82
N THR A 46 0.11 -1.98 2.44
CA THR A 46 -0.04 -3.27 1.78
C THR A 46 -1.53 -3.48 1.59
N LYS A 47 -1.92 -4.24 0.56
CA LYS A 47 -3.33 -4.68 0.45
C LYS A 47 -3.80 -5.33 1.75
N THR A 48 -2.87 -5.90 2.52
CA THR A 48 -3.05 -6.41 3.88
C THR A 48 -3.53 -5.33 4.84
N ASP A 49 -2.83 -4.19 4.97
CA ASP A 49 -3.23 -3.10 5.88
C ASP A 49 -4.65 -2.59 5.59
N ILE A 50 -5.01 -2.45 4.31
CA ILE A 50 -6.36 -2.07 3.88
C ILE A 50 -7.39 -3.17 4.23
N ASN A 51 -7.00 -4.44 4.13
CA ASN A 51 -7.86 -5.57 4.43
C ASN A 51 -8.08 -5.74 5.94
N ASP A 52 -7.07 -5.42 6.75
CA ASP A 52 -7.15 -5.43 8.21
C ASP A 52 -8.09 -4.32 8.70
N VAL A 53 -7.92 -3.09 8.19
CA VAL A 53 -8.84 -1.98 8.49
C VAL A 53 -10.29 -2.30 8.06
N LYS A 54 -10.49 -2.98 6.93
CA LYS A 54 -11.83 -3.43 6.50
C LYS A 54 -12.41 -4.51 7.43
N SER A 55 -11.58 -5.39 7.96
CA SER A 55 -11.99 -6.44 8.89
C SER A 55 -12.40 -5.83 10.22
N ASP A 56 -11.62 -4.89 10.75
CA ASP A 56 -11.95 -4.14 11.96
C ASP A 56 -13.26 -3.35 11.78
N LEU A 57 -13.44 -2.70 10.63
CA LEU A 57 -14.67 -1.96 10.33
C LEU A 57 -15.89 -2.88 10.28
N ARG A 58 -15.73 -4.13 9.81
CA ARG A 58 -16.81 -5.13 9.82
C ARG A 58 -17.17 -5.52 11.25
N VAL A 59 -16.19 -5.74 12.12
CA VAL A 59 -16.41 -6.04 13.54
C VAL A 59 -17.15 -4.89 14.22
N VAL A 60 -16.69 -3.65 14.04
CA VAL A 60 -17.33 -2.45 14.60
C VAL A 60 -18.78 -2.33 14.12
N LYS A 61 -19.04 -2.58 12.82
CA LYS A 61 -20.40 -2.54 12.28
C LYS A 61 -21.33 -3.54 12.96
N TRP A 62 -20.87 -4.77 13.22
CA TRP A 62 -21.65 -5.78 13.93
C TRP A 62 -21.85 -5.44 15.40
N MET A 63 -20.85 -4.87 16.07
CA MET A 63 -21.00 -4.38 17.45
C MET A 63 -22.07 -3.29 17.55
N ILE A 64 -22.09 -2.34 16.62
CA ILE A 64 -23.11 -1.29 16.58
C ILE A 64 -24.50 -1.90 16.37
N VAL A 65 -24.66 -2.85 15.44
CA VAL A 65 -25.93 -3.54 15.21
C VAL A 65 -26.40 -4.29 16.46
N LEU A 66 -25.51 -4.99 17.17
CA LEU A 66 -25.84 -5.68 18.41
C LEU A 66 -26.22 -4.70 19.52
N VAL A 67 -25.50 -3.59 19.68
CA VAL A 67 -25.82 -2.56 20.68
C VAL A 67 -27.19 -1.95 20.40
N ILE A 68 -27.48 -1.63 19.14
CA ILE A 68 -28.79 -1.12 18.73
C ILE A 68 -29.87 -2.19 18.98
N ALA A 69 -29.62 -3.44 18.64
CA ALA A 69 -30.57 -4.53 18.88
C ALA A 69 -30.91 -4.68 20.38
N VAL A 70 -29.90 -4.63 21.24
CA VAL A 70 -30.07 -4.76 22.71
C VAL A 70 -30.83 -3.58 23.30
N ASN A 71 -30.61 -2.35 22.81
CA ASN A 71 -31.18 -1.15 23.43
C ASN A 71 -32.50 -0.70 22.79
N VAL A 72 -32.66 -0.86 21.47
CA VAL A 72 -33.78 -0.29 20.72
C VAL A 72 -34.90 -1.30 20.51
N LEU A 73 -34.60 -2.60 20.31
CA LEU A 73 -35.65 -3.60 20.09
C LEU A 73 -36.60 -3.78 21.28
N PRO A 74 -36.13 -3.80 22.55
CA PRO A 74 -37.03 -3.92 23.70
C PRO A 74 -38.00 -2.73 23.78
N VAL A 75 -37.48 -1.51 23.61
CA VAL A 75 -38.28 -0.27 23.65
C VAL A 75 -39.32 -0.25 22.53
N LEU A 76 -38.98 -0.77 21.33
CA LEU A 76 -39.92 -0.87 20.23
C LEU A 76 -41.04 -1.89 20.52
N LYS A 77 -40.70 -3.02 21.16
CA LYS A 77 -41.67 -4.04 21.59
C LYS A 77 -42.61 -3.52 22.68
N ASP A 78 -42.13 -2.63 23.55
CA ASP A 78 -42.96 -2.03 24.60
C ASP A 78 -43.90 -0.94 24.05
N LEU A 79 -43.69 -0.48 22.81
CA LEU A 79 -44.47 0.59 22.16
C LEU A 79 -45.61 0.07 21.25
N PHE A 80 -45.61 -1.23 20.89
CA PHE A 80 -46.59 -1.89 20.02
C PHE A 80 -47.24 -3.09 20.72
#